data_AF-A0A200IHC8-F1
#
_entry.id   AF-A0A200IHC8-F1
#
_cell.length_a   1.000
_cell.length_b   1.000
_cell.length_c   1.000
_cell.angle_alpha   90.00
_cell.angle_beta   90.00
_cell.angle_gamma   90.00
#
_symmetry.space_group_name_H-M   'P 1'
#
loop_
_entity.id
_entity.type
_entity.pdbx_description
1 polymer ?
#
loop_
_entity_poly.entity_id
_entity_poly.type
_entity_poly.pdbx_seq_one_letter_code
_entity_poly.pdbx_strand_id
1 'polypeptide(L)'
;MEGKKQLFRDKNVKPTEQLIAESLGEGYAIYQRFIETLENEGISLMDWRYYQDGKAWLSKGEYKWTTTRGTNKVKPIFWLSMWEGFFKVSFHFSEKVRTQLLSLPVSDETKETILKAPTNGTKMKFFSVIFDVANPSLFEDITELIVFKKSK
;
A
#
# COMPACT_ATOMS: atom_id res chain seq x y z
N MET A 1 16.03 -19.75 -3.85
CA MET A 1 15.11 -18.60 -3.70
C MET A 1 15.63 -17.78 -2.53
N GLU A 2 16.47 -16.79 -2.83
CA GLU A 2 16.95 -15.85 -1.83
C GLU A 2 15.72 -15.11 -1.27
N GLY A 3 15.57 -15.10 0.05
CA GLY A 3 14.36 -14.60 0.70
C GLY A 3 14.18 -13.11 0.40
N LYS A 4 12.97 -12.70 0.03
CA LYS A 4 12.60 -11.27 -0.10
C LYS A 4 13.04 -10.55 1.18
N LYS A 5 13.87 -9.52 1.06
CA LYS A 5 14.46 -8.79 2.19
C LYS A 5 13.80 -7.43 2.36
N GLN A 6 13.14 -7.22 3.50
CA GLN A 6 12.60 -5.92 3.85
C GLN A 6 13.73 -4.96 4.26
N LEU A 7 13.70 -3.75 3.72
CA LEU A 7 14.64 -2.68 4.00
C LEU A 7 14.19 -1.83 5.20
N PHE A 8 15.07 -0.91 5.64
CA PHE A 8 14.78 0.07 6.70
C PHE A 8 14.26 -0.55 8.01
N ARG A 9 15.07 -1.45 8.56
CA ARG A 9 14.80 -2.16 9.82
C ARG A 9 15.50 -1.53 11.03
N ASP A 10 16.49 -0.67 10.82
CA ASP A 10 17.15 0.08 11.90
C ASP A 10 16.31 1.32 12.27
N LYS A 11 15.84 1.36 13.52
CA LYS A 11 15.06 2.47 14.09
C LYS A 11 15.78 3.82 14.07
N ASN A 12 17.11 3.84 13.93
CA ASN A 12 17.91 5.06 13.94
C ASN A 12 18.17 5.59 12.51
N VAL A 13 17.85 4.81 11.47
CA VAL A 13 18.06 5.18 10.08
C VAL A 13 16.72 5.38 9.40
N LYS A 14 16.21 6.61 9.42
CA LYS A 14 14.96 6.97 8.74
C LYS A 14 15.13 6.89 7.22
N PRO A 15 14.16 6.32 6.48
CA PRO A 15 14.19 6.34 5.02
C PRO A 15 14.21 7.79 4.50
N THR A 16 15.16 8.06 3.62
CA THR A 16 15.26 9.29 2.83
C THR A 16 15.06 8.95 1.36
N GLU A 17 14.77 9.95 0.54
CA GLU A 17 14.68 9.76 -0.91
C GLU A 17 15.95 9.12 -1.49
N GLN A 18 17.13 9.62 -1.09
CA GLN A 18 18.42 9.06 -1.50
C GLN A 18 18.55 7.58 -1.10
N LEU A 19 18.28 7.23 0.16
CA LEU A 19 18.41 5.84 0.61
C LEU A 19 17.39 4.92 -0.07
N ILE A 20 16.19 5.42 -0.37
CA ILE A 20 15.17 4.68 -1.12
C ILE A 20 15.66 4.43 -2.56
N ALA A 21 16.20 5.45 -3.23
CA ALA A 21 16.73 5.31 -4.58
C ALA A 21 17.89 4.31 -4.64
N GLU A 22 18.86 4.43 -3.73
CA GLU A 22 19.99 3.51 -3.63
C GLU A 22 19.54 2.07 -3.37
N SER A 23 18.56 1.87 -2.48
CA SER A 23 18.13 0.52 -2.09
C SER A 23 17.20 -0.15 -3.09
N LEU A 24 16.46 0.63 -3.88
CA LEU A 24 15.60 0.11 -4.95
C LEU A 24 16.36 -0.09 -6.26
N GLY A 25 17.46 0.63 -6.49
CA GLY A 25 18.21 0.58 -7.74
C GLY A 25 17.29 0.88 -8.93
N GLU A 26 17.25 -0.03 -9.91
CA GLU A 26 16.36 0.09 -11.08
C GLU A 26 14.87 0.16 -10.71
N GLY A 27 14.48 -0.43 -9.57
CA GLY A 27 13.12 -0.37 -9.05
C GLY A 27 12.69 1.03 -8.60
N TYR A 28 13.62 1.98 -8.45
CA TYR A 28 13.29 3.35 -8.07
C TYR A 28 12.46 4.07 -9.14
N ALA A 29 12.71 3.80 -10.43
CA ALA A 29 11.89 4.35 -11.51
C ALA A 29 10.42 3.88 -11.42
N ILE A 30 10.20 2.63 -11.00
CA ILE A 30 8.86 2.09 -10.76
C ILE A 30 8.22 2.77 -9.56
N TYR A 31 8.99 3.00 -8.49
CA TYR A 31 8.52 3.73 -7.32
C TYR A 31 8.11 5.16 -7.67
N GLN A 32 8.90 5.91 -8.44
CA GLN A 32 8.55 7.27 -8.87
C GLN A 32 7.24 7.30 -9.67
N ARG A 33 7.10 6.42 -10.66
CA ARG A 33 5.84 6.29 -11.42
C ARG A 33 4.67 5.90 -10.53
N PHE A 34 4.89 5.10 -9.50
CA PHE A 34 3.85 4.79 -8.52
C PHE A 34 3.44 6.02 -7.73
N ILE A 35 4.38 6.88 -7.30
CA ILE A 35 4.06 8.15 -6.64
C ILE A 35 3.22 9.06 -7.55
N GLU A 36 3.57 9.18 -8.83
CA GLU A 36 2.77 9.93 -9.81
C GLU A 36 1.34 9.38 -9.93
N THR A 37 1.18 8.05 -9.99
CA THR A 37 -0.15 7.40 -9.96
C THR A 37 -0.94 7.75 -8.70
N LEU A 38 -0.29 7.78 -7.53
CA LEU A 38 -0.94 8.16 -6.27
C LEU A 38 -1.42 9.62 -6.28
N GLU A 39 -0.59 10.53 -6.80
CA GLU A 39 -0.93 11.95 -6.89
C GLU A 39 -2.15 12.19 -7.77
N ASN A 40 -2.24 11.48 -8.91
CA ASN A 40 -3.41 11.51 -9.80
C ASN A 40 -4.69 11.05 -9.09
N GLU A 41 -4.57 10.15 -8.11
CA GLU A 41 -5.68 9.67 -7.28
C GLU A 41 -5.96 10.54 -6.03
N GLY A 42 -5.24 11.64 -5.85
CA GLY A 42 -5.33 12.49 -4.67
C GLY A 42 -4.82 11.80 -3.40
N ILE A 43 -3.91 10.84 -3.54
CA ILE A 43 -3.26 10.14 -2.43
C ILE A 43 -1.90 10.76 -2.15
N SER A 44 -1.71 11.16 -0.89
CA SER A 44 -0.40 11.60 -0.39
C SER A 44 0.24 10.49 0.45
N LEU A 45 1.56 10.34 0.39
CA LEU A 45 2.27 9.51 1.36
C LEU A 45 2.46 10.26 2.68
N MET A 46 2.22 9.56 3.80
CA MET A 46 2.66 10.04 5.11
C MET A 46 4.19 9.97 5.19
N ASP A 47 4.78 10.89 5.96
CA ASP A 47 6.15 10.77 6.42
C ASP A 47 6.42 9.40 7.08
N TRP A 48 7.63 8.87 6.90
CA TRP A 48 8.04 7.56 7.39
C TRP A 48 7.99 7.51 8.92
N ARG A 49 7.42 6.43 9.46
CA ARG A 49 7.37 6.17 10.90
C ARG A 49 7.89 4.77 11.21
N TYR A 50 8.63 4.64 12.32
CA TYR A 50 9.10 3.35 12.80
C TYR A 50 8.03 2.66 13.65
N TYR A 51 7.63 1.46 13.25
CA TYR A 51 6.63 0.64 13.92
C TYR A 51 7.32 -0.43 14.76
N GLN A 52 7.03 -0.46 16.06
CA GLN A 52 7.72 -1.33 17.03
C GLN A 52 7.33 -2.80 16.89
N ASP A 53 6.07 -3.07 16.56
CA ASP A 53 5.51 -4.41 16.32
C ASP A 53 6.14 -5.06 15.08
N GLY A 54 6.28 -4.29 13.99
CA GLY A 54 6.94 -4.73 12.77
C GLY A 54 8.47 -4.65 12.81
N LYS A 55 9.04 -3.87 13.74
CA LYS A 55 10.45 -3.43 13.77
C LYS A 55 10.92 -2.92 12.41
N ALA A 56 10.15 -2.03 11.81
CA ALA A 56 10.40 -1.50 10.48
C ALA A 56 9.87 -0.07 10.33
N TRP A 57 10.52 0.69 9.44
CA TRP A 57 9.96 1.92 8.92
C TRP A 57 8.88 1.62 7.89
N LEU A 58 7.72 2.25 8.05
CA LEU A 58 6.60 2.19 7.11
C LEU A 58 6.11 3.59 6.77
N SER A 59 5.60 3.74 5.55
CA SER A 59 4.76 4.86 5.16
C SER A 59 3.35 4.33 4.89
N LYS A 60 2.40 5.24 4.63
CA LYS A 60 1.03 4.90 4.25
C LYS A 60 0.50 5.93 3.26
N GLY A 61 -0.27 5.45 2.28
CA GLY A 61 -1.06 6.30 1.42
C GLY A 61 -2.28 6.83 2.17
N GLU A 62 -2.48 8.14 2.13
CA GLU A 62 -3.56 8.85 2.79
C GLU A 62 -4.39 9.64 1.77
N TYR A 63 -5.69 9.39 1.78
CA TYR A 63 -6.66 10.25 1.11
C TYR A 63 -7.08 11.37 2.07
N LYS A 64 -6.92 12.61 1.63
CA LYS A 64 -7.24 13.81 2.42
C LYS A 64 -8.30 14.63 1.69
N TRP A 65 -9.32 15.08 2.41
CA TRP A 65 -10.37 15.94 1.85
C TRP A 65 -10.92 16.89 2.91
N THR A 66 -11.50 18.00 2.46
CA THR A 66 -12.17 18.97 3.33
C THR A 66 -13.67 18.82 3.14
N THR A 67 -14.43 18.70 4.23
CA THR A 67 -15.89 18.63 4.17
C THR A 67 -16.50 19.97 3.78
N THR A 68 -17.77 19.99 3.40
CA THR A 68 -18.54 21.23 3.15
C THR A 68 -18.56 22.18 4.35
N ARG A 69 -18.28 21.69 5.56
CA ARG A 69 -18.17 22.47 6.81
C ARG A 69 -16.73 22.93 7.11
N GLY A 70 -15.80 22.80 6.17
CA GLY A 70 -14.40 23.20 6.35
C GLY A 70 -13.57 22.25 7.24
N THR A 71 -14.08 21.05 7.56
CA THR A 71 -13.34 20.09 8.40
C THR A 71 -12.40 19.25 7.56
N ASN A 72 -11.11 19.26 7.87
CA ASN A 72 -10.13 18.37 7.24
C ASN A 72 -10.31 16.93 7.73
N LYS A 73 -10.38 15.99 6.78
CA LYS A 73 -10.46 14.55 7.02
C LYS A 73 -9.29 13.86 6.36
N VAL A 74 -8.84 12.78 7.00
CA VAL A 74 -7.79 11.91 6.50
C VAL A 74 -8.26 10.47 6.62
N LYS A 75 -7.98 9.67 5.59
CA LYS A 75 -8.28 8.25 5.57
C LYS A 75 -7.06 7.46 5.12
N PRO A 76 -6.56 6.51 5.92
CA PRO A 76 -5.48 5.63 5.50
C PRO A 76 -6.01 4.64 4.46
N ILE A 77 -5.31 4.53 3.33
CA ILE A 77 -5.69 3.68 2.21
C ILE A 77 -4.87 2.39 2.22
N PHE A 78 -3.54 2.49 2.17
CA PHE A 78 -2.64 1.35 2.19
C PHE A 78 -1.40 1.63 3.04
N TRP A 79 -0.69 0.58 3.40
CA TRP A 79 0.67 0.64 3.92
C TRP A 79 1.69 0.46 2.82
N LEU A 80 2.83 1.11 2.98
CA LEU A 80 3.97 1.05 2.07
C LEU A 80 5.22 0.61 2.84
N SER A 81 5.92 -0.38 2.31
CA SER A 81 7.21 -0.84 2.83
C SER A 81 8.19 -1.07 1.70
N MET A 82 9.47 -0.76 1.94
CA MET A 82 10.53 -0.96 0.95
C MET A 82 11.19 -2.32 1.13
N TRP A 83 11.52 -2.95 0.01
CA TRP A 83 12.16 -4.24 -0.08
C TRP A 83 13.31 -4.14 -1.10
N GLU A 84 14.26 -5.04 -1.02
CA GLU A 84 15.41 -5.03 -1.93
C GLU A 84 14.94 -5.17 -3.39
N GLY A 85 15.12 -4.11 -4.19
CA GLY A 85 14.70 -4.04 -5.60
C GLY A 85 13.21 -3.78 -5.88
N PHE A 86 12.34 -3.70 -4.87
CA PHE A 86 10.89 -3.47 -5.06
C PHE A 86 10.23 -2.88 -3.81
N PHE A 87 8.93 -2.58 -3.85
CA PHE A 87 8.19 -2.16 -2.66
C PHE A 87 6.88 -2.93 -2.52
N LYS A 88 6.36 -3.00 -1.29
CA LYS A 88 5.06 -3.61 -1.03
C LYS A 88 4.00 -2.58 -0.73
N VAL A 89 2.84 -2.78 -1.35
CA VAL A 89 1.61 -2.04 -1.08
C VAL A 89 0.61 -2.99 -0.42
N SER A 90 0.21 -2.67 0.80
CA SER A 90 -0.66 -3.55 1.60
C SER A 90 -1.98 -2.85 1.93
N PHE A 91 -3.08 -3.42 1.46
CA PHE A 91 -4.43 -2.99 1.81
C PHE A 91 -5.00 -3.88 2.90
N HIS A 92 -5.67 -3.27 3.87
CA HIS A 92 -6.51 -3.98 4.84
C HIS A 92 -7.98 -3.67 4.58
N PHE A 93 -8.79 -4.71 4.45
CA PHE A 93 -10.22 -4.61 4.18
C PHE A 93 -11.02 -5.37 5.21
N SER A 94 -12.23 -4.90 5.53
CA SER A 94 -13.18 -5.70 6.28
C SER A 94 -13.60 -6.92 5.46
N GLU A 95 -13.79 -8.06 6.10
CA GLU A 95 -14.31 -9.27 5.44
C GLU A 95 -15.64 -9.00 4.71
N LYS A 96 -16.46 -8.09 5.23
CA LYS A 96 -17.77 -7.72 4.69
C LYS A 96 -17.71 -7.16 3.26
N VAL A 97 -16.56 -6.64 2.83
CA VAL A 97 -16.42 -6.04 1.50
C VAL A 97 -15.77 -6.97 0.48
N ARG A 98 -15.43 -8.23 0.84
CA ARG A 98 -14.72 -9.15 -0.06
C ARG A 98 -15.46 -9.40 -1.37
N THR A 99 -16.78 -9.67 -1.33
CA THR A 99 -17.58 -9.88 -2.54
C THR A 99 -17.59 -8.66 -3.46
N GLN A 100 -17.62 -7.45 -2.89
CA GLN A 100 -17.58 -6.21 -3.66
C GLN A 100 -16.21 -5.98 -4.30
N LEU A 101 -15.13 -6.37 -3.60
CA LEU A 101 -13.78 -6.33 -4.15
C LEU A 101 -13.61 -7.30 -5.33
N LEU A 102 -14.21 -8.51 -5.25
CA LEU A 102 -14.18 -9.49 -6.34
C LEU A 102 -14.98 -9.07 -7.58
N SER A 103 -15.91 -8.13 -7.44
CA SER A 103 -16.65 -7.55 -8.57
C SER A 103 -15.95 -6.36 -9.24
N LEU A 104 -14.81 -5.90 -8.71
CA LEU A 104 -14.05 -4.82 -9.32
C LEU A 104 -13.41 -5.27 -10.64
N PRO A 105 -13.17 -4.34 -11.58
CA PRO A 105 -12.50 -4.61 -12.85
C PRO A 105 -10.97 -4.75 -12.67
N VAL A 106 -10.56 -5.59 -11.70
CA VAL A 106 -9.15 -5.93 -11.46
C VAL A 106 -8.80 -7.27 -12.13
N SER A 107 -7.52 -7.51 -12.33
CA SER A 107 -7.01 -8.76 -12.92
C SER A 107 -7.47 -10.00 -12.15
N ASP A 108 -7.52 -11.14 -12.84
CA ASP A 108 -7.87 -12.42 -12.20
C ASP A 108 -6.84 -12.84 -11.15
N GLU A 109 -5.56 -12.48 -11.32
CA GLU A 109 -4.52 -12.68 -10.31
C GLU A 109 -4.82 -11.90 -9.01
N THR A 110 -5.26 -10.65 -9.14
CA THR A 110 -5.68 -9.85 -7.99
C THR A 110 -6.94 -10.42 -7.35
N LYS A 111 -7.93 -10.88 -8.14
CA LYS A 111 -9.12 -11.57 -7.61
C LYS A 111 -8.76 -12.84 -6.86
N GLU A 112 -7.84 -13.65 -7.39
CA GLU A 112 -7.34 -14.83 -6.70
C GLU A 112 -6.64 -14.49 -5.39
N THR A 113 -5.82 -13.43 -5.38
CA THR A 113 -5.17 -12.93 -4.17
C THR A 113 -6.20 -12.50 -3.13
N ILE A 114 -7.23 -11.76 -3.55
CA ILE A 114 -8.36 -11.36 -2.71
C ILE A 114 -9.11 -12.59 -2.21
N LEU A 115 -9.35 -13.62 -3.03
CA LEU A 115 -10.09 -14.82 -2.63
C LEU A 115 -9.31 -15.65 -1.60
N LYS A 116 -8.01 -15.83 -1.83
CA LYS A 116 -7.11 -16.66 -1.00
C LYS A 116 -6.64 -15.94 0.27
N ALA A 117 -6.78 -14.62 0.36
CA ALA A 117 -6.33 -13.85 1.52
C ALA A 117 -7.02 -14.31 2.82
N PRO A 118 -6.26 -14.75 3.85
CA PRO A 118 -6.84 -15.28 5.07
C PRO A 118 -7.58 -14.21 5.85
N THR A 119 -8.74 -14.57 6.38
CA THR A 119 -9.46 -13.74 7.34
C THR A 119 -8.78 -13.79 8.70
N ASN A 120 -8.55 -12.62 9.27
CA ASN A 120 -7.96 -12.39 10.59
C ASN A 120 -8.95 -11.65 11.49
N GLY A 121 -8.67 -11.65 12.79
CA GLY A 121 -9.47 -10.98 13.81
C GLY A 121 -10.68 -11.80 14.27
N THR A 122 -11.04 -11.64 15.54
CA THR A 122 -12.13 -12.40 16.18
C THR A 122 -13.47 -11.66 16.14
N LYS A 123 -13.50 -10.40 16.59
CA LYS A 123 -14.71 -9.55 16.60
C LYS A 123 -14.89 -8.74 15.32
N MET A 124 -13.81 -8.11 14.85
CA MET A 124 -13.78 -7.43 13.56
C MET A 124 -12.96 -8.24 12.58
N LYS A 125 -13.64 -8.96 11.69
CA LYS A 125 -12.99 -9.78 10.66
C LYS A 125 -12.45 -8.90 9.54
N PHE A 126 -11.19 -9.09 9.21
CA PHE A 126 -10.49 -8.36 8.14
C PHE A 126 -9.51 -9.26 7.40
N PHE A 127 -9.08 -8.85 6.21
CA PHE A 127 -8.03 -9.52 5.46
C PHE A 127 -7.11 -8.51 4.82
N SER A 128 -5.94 -8.98 4.40
CA SER A 128 -4.91 -8.15 3.79
C SER A 128 -4.65 -8.59 2.35
N VAL A 129 -4.61 -7.63 1.44
CA VAL A 129 -4.18 -7.83 0.05
C VAL A 129 -2.83 -7.12 -0.09
N ILE A 130 -1.79 -7.86 -0.45
CA ILE A 130 -0.41 -7.39 -0.45
C ILE A 130 0.17 -7.58 -1.85
N PHE A 131 0.66 -6.49 -2.43
CA PHE A 131 1.27 -6.47 -3.74
C PHE A 131 2.78 -6.29 -3.61
N ASP A 132 3.54 -7.08 -4.35
CA ASP A 132 4.98 -6.91 -4.51
C ASP A 132 5.18 -6.15 -5.83
N VAL A 133 5.34 -4.84 -5.73
CA VAL A 133 5.37 -3.93 -6.87
C VAL A 133 6.80 -3.79 -7.36
N ALA A 134 7.17 -4.67 -8.28
CA ALA A 134 8.46 -4.66 -8.97
C ALA A 134 8.36 -4.08 -10.40
N ASN A 135 7.14 -3.96 -10.94
CA ASN A 135 6.87 -3.41 -12.27
C ASN A 135 5.46 -2.77 -12.32
N PRO A 136 5.11 -2.03 -13.40
CA PRO A 136 3.86 -1.27 -13.46
C PRO A 136 2.58 -2.08 -13.68
N SER A 137 2.64 -3.40 -13.92
CA SER A 137 1.45 -4.20 -14.28
C SER A 137 0.35 -4.18 -13.21
N LEU A 138 0.70 -3.92 -11.96
CA LEU A 138 -0.21 -3.87 -10.82
C LEU A 138 -0.81 -2.48 -10.58
N PHE A 139 -0.44 -1.46 -11.35
CA PHE A 139 -0.85 -0.07 -11.08
C PHE A 139 -2.35 0.13 -11.25
N GLU A 140 -2.94 -0.44 -12.30
CA GLU A 140 -4.37 -0.36 -12.56
C GLU A 140 -5.18 -1.04 -11.44
N ASP A 141 -4.79 -2.26 -11.06
CA ASP A 141 -5.41 -3.00 -9.97
C ASP A 141 -5.29 -2.25 -8.62
N ILE A 142 -4.12 -1.71 -8.31
CA ILE A 142 -3.91 -0.91 -7.09
C ILE A 142 -4.76 0.36 -7.12
N THR A 143 -4.93 0.99 -8.28
CA THR A 143 -5.76 2.19 -8.47
C THR A 143 -7.23 1.88 -8.20
N GLU A 144 -7.76 0.79 -8.76
CA GLU A 144 -9.12 0.33 -8.48
C GLU A 144 -9.36 0.08 -6.98
N LEU A 145 -8.38 -0.52 -6.30
CA LEU A 145 -8.46 -0.74 -4.85
C LEU A 145 -8.37 0.56 -4.04
N ILE A 146 -7.60 1.55 -4.49
CA ILE A 146 -7.57 2.90 -3.91
C ILE A 146 -8.93 3.57 -4.04
N VAL A 147 -9.50 3.59 -5.26
CA VAL A 147 -10.82 4.19 -5.55
C VAL A 147 -11.91 3.52 -4.72
N PHE A 148 -11.92 2.18 -4.70
CA PHE A 148 -12.85 1.43 -3.87
C PHE A 148 -12.72 1.81 -2.41
N LYS A 149 -11.49 1.83 -1.88
CA LYS A 149 -11.26 2.13 -0.47
C LYS A 149 -11.59 3.58 -0.12
N LYS A 150 -11.40 4.55 -1.01
CA LYS A 150 -11.86 5.95 -0.83
C LYS A 150 -13.36 5.99 -0.52
N SER A 151 -14.15 5.19 -1.25
CA SER A 151 -15.63 5.17 -1.14
C SER A 151 -16.23 4.52 0.13
N LYS A 152 -15.43 3.80 0.94
CA LYS A 152 -15.93 3.03 2.09
C LYS A 152 -16.08 3.77 3.41
#